data_AF-F4WEV4-F1
#
_entry.id   AF-F4WEV4-F1
#
_cell.length_a   1.000
_cell.length_b   1.000
_cell.length_c   1.000
_cell.angle_alpha   90.00
_cell.angle_beta   90.00
_cell.angle_gamma   90.00
#
_symmetry.space_group_name_H-M   'P 1'
#
loop_
_entity.id
_entity.type
_entity.pdbx_description
1 polymer ?
#
loop_
_entity_poly.entity_id
_entity_poly.type
_entity_poly.pdbx_seq_one_letter_code
_entity_poly.pdbx_strand_id
1 'polypeptide(L)'
;HTLERRFVCDICGAGLKRKDHLTRHKQSHNPERPYVCTVCLKAFKRKEQLTLHFVIHSGEKRHVCTECGKGFYRKDHLRKHTRSH
;
A
#
# COMPACT_ATOMS: atom_id res chain seq x y z
N HIS A 1 -11.11 -22.03 -14.19
CA HIS A 1 -11.03 -20.57 -14.46
C HIS A 1 -9.60 -20.18 -14.77
N THR A 2 -9.27 -20.15 -16.07
CA THR A 2 -7.96 -19.78 -16.62
C THR A 2 -7.67 -18.32 -16.31
N LEU A 3 -6.88 -18.08 -15.27
CA LEU A 3 -6.34 -16.76 -14.94
C LEU A 3 -5.19 -16.47 -15.89
N GLU A 4 -5.52 -16.18 -17.15
CA GLU A 4 -4.54 -15.74 -18.12
C GLU A 4 -3.95 -14.40 -17.64
N ARG A 5 -2.73 -14.49 -17.10
CA ARG A 5 -1.91 -13.34 -16.74
C ARG A 5 -1.42 -12.67 -18.02
N ARG A 6 -2.31 -11.92 -18.69
CA ARG A 6 -2.08 -11.32 -20.02
C ARG A 6 -1.12 -10.13 -20.01
N PHE A 7 -0.94 -9.47 -18.87
CA PHE A 7 -0.12 -8.26 -18.79
C PHE A 7 1.26 -8.61 -18.23
N VAL A 8 2.21 -8.83 -19.14
CA VAL A 8 3.57 -9.22 -18.78
C VAL A 8 4.44 -7.98 -18.60
N CYS A 9 5.27 -8.00 -17.56
CA CYS A 9 6.31 -7.02 -17.33
C CYS A 9 7.48 -7.26 -18.28
N ASP A 10 7.82 -6.26 -19.07
CA ASP A 10 8.98 -6.22 -19.96
C ASP A 10 10.32 -6.17 -19.20
N ILE A 11 10.32 -5.70 -17.95
CA ILE A 11 11.55 -5.59 -17.13
C ILE A 11 11.94 -6.92 -16.48
N CYS A 12 10.96 -7.71 -16.02
CA CYS A 12 11.24 -8.94 -15.24
C CYS A 12 10.38 -10.16 -15.61
N GLY A 13 9.57 -10.08 -16.67
CA GLY A 13 8.73 -11.19 -17.14
C GLY A 13 7.52 -11.51 -16.25
N ALA A 14 7.29 -10.77 -15.15
CA ALA A 14 6.17 -11.04 -14.25
C ALA A 14 4.82 -10.87 -14.96
N GLY A 15 3.95 -11.89 -14.87
CA GLY A 15 2.60 -11.87 -15.43
C GLY A 15 1.55 -11.34 -14.44
N LEU A 16 0.79 -10.32 -14.83
CA LEU A 16 -0.27 -9.71 -14.04
C LEU A 16 -1.63 -9.84 -14.72
N LYS A 17 -2.67 -9.89 -13.89
CA LYS A 17 -4.07 -10.07 -14.33
C LYS A 17 -4.72 -8.79 -14.83
N ARG A 18 -4.17 -7.63 -14.46
CA ARG A 18 -4.75 -6.30 -14.74
C ARG A 18 -3.68 -5.33 -15.21
N LYS A 19 -4.03 -4.47 -16.17
CA LYS A 19 -3.15 -3.45 -16.73
C LYS A 19 -2.70 -2.42 -15.70
N ASP A 20 -3.61 -1.94 -14.84
CA ASP A 20 -3.27 -0.97 -13.78
C ASP A 20 -2.27 -1.55 -12.76
N HIS A 21 -2.37 -2.86 -12.48
CA HIS A 21 -1.40 -3.53 -11.63
C HIS A 21 -0.04 -3.66 -12.31
N LEU A 22 0.00 -3.88 -13.64
CA LEU A 22 1.25 -3.87 -14.41
C LEU A 22 1.91 -2.49 -14.36
N THR A 23 1.17 -1.41 -14.59
CA THR A 23 1.70 -0.03 -14.49
C THR A 23 2.31 0.22 -13.11
N ARG A 24 1.60 -0.16 -12.04
CA ARG A 24 2.08 -0.01 -10.66
C ARG A 24 3.26 -0.93 -10.33
N HIS A 25 3.31 -2.10 -10.95
CA HIS A 25 4.43 -3.02 -10.84
C HIS A 25 5.67 -2.45 -11.54
N LYS A 26 5.55 -1.87 -12.73
CA LYS A 26 6.65 -1.17 -13.42
C LYS A 26 7.24 -0.05 -12.58
N GLN A 27 6.40 0.71 -11.86
CA GLN A 27 6.88 1.71 -10.89
C GLN A 27 7.71 1.13 -9.74
N SER A 28 7.62 -0.17 -9.44
CA SER A 28 8.45 -0.79 -8.40
C SER A 28 9.90 -0.99 -8.84
N HIS A 29 10.14 -1.14 -10.14
CA HIS A 29 11.47 -1.22 -10.76
C HIS A 29 12.18 0.13 -10.75
N ASN A 30 11.43 1.24 -10.76
CA ASN A 30 12.01 2.56 -10.56
C ASN A 30 12.29 2.79 -9.06
N PRO A 31 13.54 3.13 -8.66
CA PRO A 31 13.84 3.51 -7.27
C PRO A 31 13.31 4.89 -6.89
N GLU A 32 12.94 5.74 -7.86
CA GLU A 32 12.44 7.10 -7.60
C GLU A 32 11.21 7.11 -6.69
N ARG A 33 11.16 8.14 -5.85
CA ARG A 33 10.10 8.36 -4.85
C ARG A 33 9.58 9.79 -4.98
N PRO A 34 8.80 10.09 -6.02
CA PRO A 34 8.41 11.47 -6.33
C PRO A 34 7.43 12.06 -5.31
N TYR A 35 6.82 11.23 -4.46
CA TYR A 35 5.83 11.67 -3.48
C TYR A 35 6.51 11.89 -2.13
N VAL A 36 6.80 13.15 -1.80
CA VAL A 36 7.51 13.52 -0.57
C VAL A 36 6.52 14.05 0.48
N CYS A 37 6.66 13.58 1.71
CA CYS A 37 5.95 14.14 2.85
C CYS A 37 6.53 15.51 3.19
N THR A 38 5.70 16.56 3.18
CA THR A 38 6.13 17.92 3.49
C THR A 38 6.42 18.14 4.98
N VAL A 39 5.96 17.24 5.85
CA VAL A 39 6.14 17.35 7.31
C VAL A 39 7.47 16.73 7.78
N CYS A 40 7.84 15.56 7.24
CA CYS A 40 9.05 14.83 7.67
C CYS A 40 10.02 14.47 6.54
N LEU A 41 9.78 14.99 5.32
CA LEU A 41 10.59 14.77 4.11
C LEU A 41 10.73 13.31 3.67
N LYS A 42 9.94 12.40 4.24
CA LYS A 42 9.94 10.99 3.84
C LYS A 42 9.34 10.83 2.45
N ALA A 43 10.06 10.13 1.57
CA ALA A 43 9.65 9.92 0.20
C ALA A 43 8.98 8.54 -0.03
N PHE A 44 7.98 8.53 -0.92
CA PHE A 44 7.16 7.37 -1.26
C PHE A 44 7.12 7.15 -2.77
N LYS A 45 6.97 5.89 -3.18
CA LYS A 45 6.85 5.51 -4.60
C LYS A 45 5.48 5.84 -5.20
N ARG A 46 4.45 5.99 -4.36
CA ARG A 46 3.07 6.20 -4.80
C ARG A 46 2.34 7.24 -3.96
N LYS A 47 1.44 8.01 -4.59
CA LYS A 47 0.57 8.99 -3.92
C LYS A 47 -0.26 8.36 -2.80
N GLU A 48 -0.84 7.19 -3.03
CA GLU A 48 -1.64 6.45 -2.05
C GLU A 48 -0.86 6.17 -0.74
N GLN A 49 0.44 5.91 -0.84
CA GLN A 49 1.30 5.64 0.32
C GLN A 49 1.57 6.91 1.11
N LEU A 50 1.80 8.04 0.43
CA LEU A 50 1.95 9.33 1.06
C LEU A 50 0.66 9.78 1.75
N THR A 51 -0.50 9.63 1.10
CA THR A 51 -1.81 9.95 1.69
C THR A 51 -2.06 9.13 2.96
N LEU A 52 -1.80 7.82 2.93
CA LEU A 52 -1.91 6.97 4.11
C LEU A 52 -0.90 7.33 5.20
N HIS A 53 0.30 7.80 4.82
CA HIS A 53 1.32 8.22 5.76
C HIS A 53 0.92 9.45 6.56
N PHE A 54 0.16 10.40 5.97
CA PHE A 54 -0.33 11.58 6.71
C PHE A 54 -1.21 11.22 7.93
N VAL A 55 -1.84 10.05 7.94
CA VAL A 55 -2.61 9.57 9.10
C VAL A 55 -1.73 9.38 10.34
N ILE A 56 -0.42 9.13 10.16
CA ILE A 56 0.53 9.05 11.27
C ILE A 56 0.78 10.44 11.86
N HIS A 57 0.82 11.48 11.02
CA HIS A 57 1.00 12.86 11.48
C HIS A 57 -0.24 13.41 12.18
N SER A 58 -1.45 12.96 11.81
CA SER A 58 -2.67 13.33 12.53
C SER A 58 -2.84 12.61 13.87
N GLY A 59 -2.10 11.52 14.11
CA GLY A 59 -2.27 10.67 15.30
C GLY A 59 -3.61 9.92 15.35
N GLU A 60 -4.44 10.03 14.31
CA GLU A 60 -5.81 9.54 14.32
C GLU A 60 -5.87 8.02 14.03
N LYS A 61 -6.13 7.22 15.06
CA LYS A 61 -6.30 5.77 14.93
C LYS A 61 -7.75 5.42 14.54
N ARG A 62 -8.07 5.53 13.25
CA ARG A 62 -9.42 5.33 12.69
C ARG A 62 -9.98 3.91 12.80
N HIS A 63 -9.15 2.92 13.07
CA HIS A 63 -9.56 1.51 13.05
C HIS A 63 -9.32 0.89 14.41
N VAL A 64 -10.39 0.62 15.15
CA VAL A 64 -10.33 0.09 16.52
C VAL A 64 -10.73 -1.37 16.53
N CYS A 65 -9.98 -2.20 17.28
CA CYS A 65 -10.36 -3.57 17.57
C CYS A 65 -11.52 -3.59 18.57
N THR A 66 -12.62 -4.24 18.22
CA THR A 66 -13.80 -4.35 19.07
C THR A 66 -13.59 -5.31 20.24
N GLU A 67 -12.65 -6.24 20.15
CA GLU A 67 -12.38 -7.23 21.20
C GLU A 67 -11.46 -6.69 22.31
N CYS A 68 -10.41 -5.93 21.97
CA CYS A 68 -9.43 -5.43 22.95
C CYS A 68 -9.25 -3.91 22.96
N GLY A 69 -10.02 -3.15 22.17
CA GLY A 69 -9.95 -1.68 22.12
C GLY A 69 -8.70 -1.10 21.44
N LYS A 70 -7.79 -1.93 20.93
CA LYS A 70 -6.54 -1.45 20.32
C LYS A 70 -6.80 -0.71 19.00
N GLY A 71 -6.31 0.53 18.90
CA GLY A 71 -6.44 1.37 17.71
C GLY A 71 -5.30 1.21 16.69
N PHE A 72 -5.63 1.33 15.41
CA PHE A 72 -4.75 1.18 14.26
C PHE A 72 -4.99 2.30 13.24
N TYR A 73 -3.90 2.74 12.58
CA TYR A 73 -3.96 3.74 11.50
C TYR A 73 -4.48 3.17 10.17
N ARG A 74 -4.44 1.84 10.00
CA ARG A 74 -4.83 1.18 8.75
C ARG A 74 -5.72 -0.05 8.98
N LYS A 75 -6.73 -0.21 8.14
CA LYS A 75 -7.70 -1.32 8.20
C LYS A 75 -7.07 -2.69 8.01
N ASP A 76 -6.06 -2.81 7.15
CA ASP A 76 -5.36 -4.08 6.91
C ASP A 76 -4.52 -4.52 8.12
N HIS A 77 -4.00 -3.57 8.91
CA HIS A 77 -3.31 -3.87 10.17
C HIS A 77 -4.30 -4.35 11.23
N LEU A 78 -5.45 -3.66 11.37
CA LEU A 78 -6.53 -4.12 12.24
C LEU A 78 -6.95 -5.56 11.86
N ARG A 79 -7.22 -5.84 10.59
CA ARG A 79 -7.63 -7.17 10.13
C ARG A 79 -6.59 -8.26 10.41
N LYS A 80 -5.30 -7.94 10.35
CA LYS A 80 -4.24 -8.90 10.71
C LYS A 80 -4.24 -9.15 12.22
N HIS A 81 -4.39 -8.11 13.00
CA HIS A 81 -4.47 -8.20 14.46
C HIS A 81 -5.71 -8.97 14.93
N THR A 82 -6.88 -8.77 14.32
CA THR A 82 -8.09 -9.51 14.69
C THR A 82 -7.99 -11.01 14.38
N ARG A 83 -7.05 -11.43 13.54
CA ARG A 83 -6.78 -12.86 13.28
C ARG A 83 -5.82 -13.49 14.28
N SER A 84 -5.17 -12.69 15.12
CA SER A 84 -4.26 -13.19 16.16
C SER A 84 -4.93 -13.28 17.53
N HIS A 85 -6.17 -12.82 17.65
CA HIS A 85 -7.07 -13.25 18.71
C HIS A 85 -7.47 -14.69 18.44
#